data_AF-A0A4P7CTB0-F1
#
_entry.id   AF-A0A4P7CTB0-F1
#
_cell.length_a   1.000
_cell.length_b   1.000
_cell.length_c   1.000
_cell.angle_alpha   90.00
_cell.angle_beta   90.00
_cell.angle_gamma   90.00
#
_symmetry.space_group_name_H-M   'P 1'
#
loop_
_entity.id
_entity.type
_entity.pdbx_description
1 polymer ?
#
loop_
_entity_poly.entity_id
_entity_poly.type
_entity_poly.pdbx_seq_one_letter_code
_entity_poly.pdbx_strand_id
1 'polypeptide(L)'
;MPLPASDETSHFPGLARVAALLADPGRAAMLWALMDGSARPAGELTMIAGLSPSAASAHLARLADGGLLAPEVRGRHRYYRIATPEIATAIEALMNVAHAAAPAQPVTRPARTVPVEMRHARTCYDHMAGEVAVRVFDRLVEGGWLVRNDDDLDVTEQGVARLTDWGVDLGALRARRRRFACTCLDWSERRPHLGGALGAALLERFTSNGWVEHASRPRVLRITPLGQREFDAFVAA
;
A
#
# COMPACT_ATOMS: atom_id res chain seq x y z
N MET A 1 -39.47 33.88 17.70
CA MET A 1 -39.14 32.49 18.08
C MET A 1 -39.81 31.55 17.09
N PRO A 2 -39.19 30.47 16.58
CA PRO A 2 -37.76 30.24 16.31
C PRO A 2 -37.52 29.52 14.94
N LEU A 3 -36.26 29.36 14.55
CA LEU A 3 -35.64 28.03 14.45
C LEU A 3 -34.19 28.19 14.95
N PRO A 4 -33.70 27.36 15.88
CA PRO A 4 -32.29 27.36 16.25
C PRO A 4 -31.50 26.92 15.02
N ALA A 5 -30.47 27.69 14.64
CA ALA A 5 -29.47 27.23 13.69
C ALA A 5 -28.90 25.93 14.27
N SER A 6 -29.11 24.85 13.54
CA SER A 6 -28.65 23.52 13.89
C SER A 6 -27.17 23.58 14.23
N ASP A 7 -26.87 23.22 15.48
CA ASP A 7 -25.61 22.64 15.88
C ASP A 7 -25.46 21.35 15.06
N GLU A 8 -25.04 21.47 13.80
CA GLU A 8 -24.59 20.33 13.02
C GLU A 8 -23.28 19.89 13.66
N THR A 9 -23.43 18.98 14.63
CA THR A 9 -22.39 18.09 15.13
C THR A 9 -21.53 17.61 13.96
N SER A 10 -20.44 18.33 13.71
CA SER A 10 -19.36 17.94 12.82
C SER A 10 -18.72 16.70 13.43
N HIS A 11 -19.30 15.53 13.17
CA HIS A 11 -18.68 14.27 13.48
C HIS A 11 -17.36 14.22 12.70
N PHE A 12 -16.24 14.34 13.42
CA PHE A 12 -14.87 14.45 12.90
C PHE A 12 -14.62 15.64 11.95
N PRO A 13 -14.23 16.82 12.49
CA PRO A 13 -13.93 18.00 11.70
C PRO A 13 -12.94 17.72 10.56
N GLY A 14 -13.31 18.10 9.33
CA GLY A 14 -12.45 17.97 8.15
C GLY A 14 -12.57 16.65 7.38
N LEU A 15 -13.25 15.62 7.91
CA LEU A 15 -13.45 14.35 7.21
C LEU A 15 -14.22 14.55 5.88
N ALA A 16 -15.35 15.27 5.91
CA ALA A 16 -16.15 15.56 4.73
C ALA A 16 -15.35 16.34 3.66
N ARG A 17 -14.46 17.25 4.09
CA ARG A 17 -13.58 18.00 3.20
C ARG A 17 -12.59 17.08 2.49
N VAL A 18 -11.93 16.17 3.21
CA VAL A 18 -11.01 15.19 2.61
C VAL A 18 -11.76 14.24 1.69
N ALA A 19 -12.92 13.74 2.11
CA ALA A 19 -13.76 12.87 1.28
C ALA A 19 -14.16 13.56 -0.05
N ALA A 20 -14.54 14.84 -0.01
CA ALA A 20 -14.86 15.62 -1.21
C ALA A 20 -13.66 15.78 -2.17
N LEU A 21 -12.43 15.82 -1.64
CA LEU A 21 -11.22 15.83 -2.48
C LEU A 21 -10.96 14.48 -3.14
N LEU A 22 -11.40 13.38 -2.55
CA LEU A 22 -11.21 12.03 -3.11
C LEU A 22 -12.34 11.62 -4.07
N ALA A 23 -13.54 12.18 -3.90
CA ALA A 23 -14.74 11.85 -4.67
C ALA A 23 -14.74 12.43 -6.10
N ASP A 24 -13.72 12.11 -6.90
CA ASP A 24 -13.59 12.49 -8.30
C ASP A 24 -12.65 11.53 -9.06
N PRO A 25 -13.07 10.99 -10.22
CA PRO A 25 -12.28 10.00 -10.95
C PRO A 25 -10.89 10.51 -11.39
N GLY A 26 -10.78 11.77 -11.80
CA GLY A 26 -9.52 12.35 -12.24
C GLY A 26 -8.54 12.52 -11.08
N ARG A 27 -9.01 13.05 -9.95
CA ARG A 27 -8.21 13.15 -8.72
C ARG A 27 -7.79 11.78 -8.19
N ALA A 28 -8.71 10.81 -8.18
CA ALA A 28 -8.40 9.44 -7.79
C ALA A 28 -7.31 8.81 -8.68
N ALA A 29 -7.39 9.00 -10.00
CA ALA A 29 -6.37 8.52 -10.94
C ALA A 29 -4.99 9.17 -10.71
N MET A 30 -4.95 10.49 -10.43
CA MET A 30 -3.70 11.18 -10.10
C MET A 30 -3.09 10.68 -8.78
N LEU A 31 -3.90 10.56 -7.73
CA LEU A 31 -3.45 10.06 -6.42
C LEU A 31 -2.93 8.63 -6.53
N TRP A 32 -3.64 7.77 -7.28
CA TRP A 32 -3.23 6.41 -7.58
C TRP A 32 -1.83 6.35 -8.21
N ALA A 33 -1.58 7.19 -9.22
CA ALA A 33 -0.27 7.22 -9.89
C ALA A 33 0.88 7.66 -8.99
N LEU A 34 0.58 8.34 -7.89
CA LEU A 34 1.57 8.81 -6.91
C LEU A 34 1.74 7.86 -5.73
N MET A 35 1.08 6.69 -5.75
CA MET A 35 1.16 5.71 -4.64
C MET A 35 2.53 5.02 -4.52
N ASP A 36 3.40 5.06 -5.54
CA ASP A 36 4.83 4.70 -5.37
C ASP A 36 5.56 5.71 -4.48
N GLY A 37 4.97 6.87 -4.17
CA GLY A 37 5.64 7.94 -3.45
C GLY A 37 6.63 8.73 -4.31
N SER A 38 6.67 8.49 -5.62
CA SER A 38 7.43 9.31 -6.56
C SER A 38 6.80 10.70 -6.73
N ALA A 39 7.62 11.67 -7.14
CA ALA A 39 7.14 12.98 -7.56
C ALA A 39 7.00 13.01 -9.09
N ARG A 40 5.82 13.33 -9.60
CA ARG A 40 5.53 13.34 -11.06
C ARG A 40 5.16 14.73 -11.56
N PRO A 41 5.56 15.11 -12.79
CA PRO A 41 5.23 16.41 -13.36
C PRO A 41 3.73 16.51 -13.69
N ALA A 42 3.19 17.74 -13.64
CA ALA A 42 1.77 18.01 -13.92
C ALA A 42 1.29 17.42 -15.26
N GLY A 43 2.13 17.48 -16.30
CA GLY A 43 1.78 16.98 -17.63
C GLY A 43 1.56 15.46 -17.67
N GLU A 44 2.37 14.70 -16.91
CA GLU A 44 2.19 13.25 -16.81
C GLU A 44 0.90 12.90 -16.07
N LEU A 45 0.63 13.58 -14.95
CA LEU A 45 -0.62 13.40 -14.18
C LEU A 45 -1.86 13.80 -14.99
N THR A 46 -1.74 14.81 -15.86
CA THR A 46 -2.79 15.21 -16.81
C THR A 46 -3.12 14.08 -17.77
N MET A 47 -2.10 13.45 -18.38
CA MET A 47 -2.26 12.33 -19.29
C MET A 47 -2.89 11.11 -18.61
N ILE A 48 -2.44 10.79 -17.39
CA ILE A 48 -2.96 9.68 -16.59
C ILE A 48 -4.44 9.88 -16.26
N ALA A 49 -4.82 11.11 -15.87
CA ALA A 49 -6.19 11.43 -15.52
C ALA A 49 -7.12 11.56 -16.75
N GLY A 50 -6.57 11.60 -17.96
CA GLY A 50 -7.35 11.81 -19.19
C GLY A 50 -8.05 13.17 -19.24
N LEU A 51 -7.45 14.20 -18.63
CA LEU A 51 -8.05 15.53 -18.49
C LEU A 51 -7.37 16.58 -19.39
N SER A 52 -8.04 17.71 -19.61
CA SER A 52 -7.41 18.88 -20.22
C SER A 52 -6.37 19.49 -19.27
N PRO A 53 -5.35 20.22 -19.77
CA PRO A 53 -4.35 20.86 -18.92
C PRO A 53 -4.94 21.84 -17.90
N SER A 54 -6.00 22.57 -18.26
CA SER A 54 -6.68 23.51 -17.36
C SER A 54 -7.44 22.78 -16.25
N ALA A 55 -8.20 21.73 -16.58
CA ALA A 55 -8.90 20.91 -15.60
C ALA A 55 -7.91 20.21 -14.66
N ALA A 56 -6.86 19.60 -15.21
CA ALA A 56 -5.82 18.94 -14.42
C ALA A 56 -5.13 19.92 -13.45
N SER A 57 -4.80 21.13 -13.90
CA SER A 57 -4.20 22.15 -13.04
C SER A 57 -5.13 22.54 -11.88
N ALA A 58 -6.44 22.67 -12.13
CA ALA A 58 -7.42 22.94 -11.08
C ALA A 58 -7.53 21.78 -10.07
N HIS A 59 -7.49 20.54 -10.53
CA HIS A 59 -7.49 19.37 -9.64
C HIS A 59 -6.22 19.28 -8.78
N LEU A 60 -5.04 19.48 -9.38
CA LEU A 60 -3.77 19.48 -8.68
C LEU A 60 -3.69 20.58 -7.62
N ALA A 61 -4.20 21.78 -7.94
CA ALA A 61 -4.32 22.87 -6.97
C ALA A 61 -5.23 22.48 -5.81
N ARG A 62 -6.44 21.97 -6.08
CA ARG A 62 -7.38 21.53 -5.03
C ARG A 62 -6.79 20.45 -4.11
N LEU A 63 -6.06 19.49 -4.69
CA LEU A 63 -5.41 18.44 -3.91
C LEU A 63 -4.24 18.96 -3.07
N ALA A 64 -3.46 19.91 -3.60
CA ALA A 64 -2.37 20.54 -2.88
C ALA A 64 -2.88 21.46 -1.74
N ASP A 65 -3.85 22.32 -2.04
CA ASP A 65 -4.49 23.22 -1.06
C ASP A 65 -5.22 22.43 0.04
N GLY A 66 -5.75 21.26 -0.32
CA GLY A 66 -6.35 20.30 0.60
C GLY A 66 -5.35 19.48 1.43
N GLY A 67 -4.05 19.63 1.17
CA GLY A 67 -2.97 18.95 1.89
C GLY A 67 -2.70 17.52 1.46
N LEU A 68 -3.37 16.99 0.43
CA LEU A 68 -3.16 15.62 -0.06
C LEU A 68 -1.87 15.50 -0.89
N LEU A 69 -1.49 16.57 -1.58
CA LEU A 69 -0.29 16.62 -2.40
C LEU A 69 0.69 17.68 -1.91
N ALA A 70 1.98 17.35 -2.00
CA ALA A 70 3.07 18.32 -1.86
C ALA A 70 3.59 18.71 -3.25
N PRO A 71 3.45 19.98 -3.66
CA PRO A 71 4.08 20.49 -4.88
C PRO A 71 5.57 20.76 -4.65
N GLU A 72 6.41 20.32 -5.57
CA GLU A 72 7.85 20.57 -5.61
C GLU A 72 8.21 21.30 -6.92
N VAL A 73 8.85 22.47 -6.81
CA VAL A 73 9.34 23.19 -8.00
C VAL A 73 10.74 22.68 -8.35
N ARG A 74 10.88 22.08 -9.54
CA ARG A 74 12.17 21.64 -10.07
C ARG A 74 12.42 22.33 -11.40
N GLY A 75 13.21 23.40 -11.36
CA GLY A 75 13.42 24.29 -12.50
C GLY A 75 12.12 24.93 -12.96
N ARG A 76 11.78 24.81 -14.24
CA ARG A 76 10.57 25.39 -14.84
C ARG A 76 9.30 24.55 -14.64
N HIS A 77 9.43 23.35 -14.08
CA HIS A 77 8.33 22.39 -13.96
C HIS A 77 7.94 22.17 -12.50
N ARG A 78 6.62 22.05 -12.27
CA ARG A 78 6.06 21.62 -10.99
C ARG A 78 5.85 20.11 -10.99
N TYR A 79 6.37 19.48 -9.95
CA TYR A 79 6.18 18.08 -9.64
C TYR A 79 5.24 17.96 -8.44
N TYR A 80 4.51 16.86 -8.36
CA TYR A 80 3.59 16.59 -7.27
C TYR A 80 3.84 15.20 -6.73
N ARG A 81 3.73 15.04 -5.42
CA ARG A 81 3.78 13.77 -4.71
C ARG A 81 2.70 13.73 -3.62
N ILE A 82 2.34 12.55 -3.14
CA ILE A 82 1.53 12.46 -1.91
C ILE A 82 2.28 13.16 -0.78
N ALA A 83 1.60 14.03 -0.04
CA ALA A 83 2.25 14.95 0.89
C ALA A 83 2.92 14.23 2.07
N THR A 84 2.27 13.21 2.63
CA THR A 84 2.81 12.43 3.76
C THR A 84 2.50 10.93 3.66
N PRO A 85 3.27 10.07 4.34
CA PRO A 85 2.99 8.63 4.42
C PRO A 85 1.60 8.30 4.98
N GLU A 86 1.10 9.09 5.95
CA GLU A 86 -0.22 8.90 6.56
C GLU A 86 -1.34 9.14 5.55
N ILE A 87 -1.16 10.06 4.60
CA ILE A 87 -2.13 10.30 3.53
C ILE A 87 -2.14 9.13 2.56
N ALA A 88 -0.97 8.60 2.19
CA ALA A 88 -0.89 7.39 1.38
C ALA A 88 -1.58 6.21 2.09
N THR A 89 -1.39 6.09 3.41
CA THR A 89 -2.08 5.10 4.26
C THR A 89 -3.59 5.21 4.17
N ALA A 90 -4.12 6.41 4.37
CA ALA A 90 -5.55 6.66 4.33
C ALA A 90 -6.15 6.36 2.95
N ILE A 91 -5.46 6.75 1.88
CA ILE A 91 -5.89 6.47 0.50
C ILE A 91 -5.89 4.96 0.24
N GLU A 92 -4.84 4.24 0.64
CA GLU A 92 -4.75 2.77 0.52
C GLU A 92 -5.88 2.07 1.28
N ALA A 93 -6.17 2.50 2.51
CA ALA A 93 -7.28 1.98 3.29
C ALA A 93 -8.64 2.22 2.62
N LEU A 94 -8.89 3.42 2.09
CA LEU A 94 -10.13 3.72 1.36
C LEU A 94 -10.28 2.91 0.08
N MET A 95 -9.19 2.64 -0.63
CA MET A 95 -9.20 1.79 -1.83
C MET A 95 -9.54 0.34 -1.48
N ASN A 96 -9.03 -0.16 -0.35
CA ASN A 96 -9.40 -1.48 0.17
C ASN A 96 -10.89 -1.54 0.56
N VAL A 97 -11.44 -0.49 1.18
CA VAL A 97 -12.88 -0.40 1.49
C VAL A 97 -13.73 -0.33 0.22
N ALA A 98 -13.39 0.55 -0.71
CA ALA A 98 -14.09 0.69 -1.99
C ALA A 98 -14.08 -0.63 -2.78
N HIS A 99 -12.99 -1.38 -2.69
CA HIS A 99 -12.88 -2.71 -3.25
C HIS A 99 -13.81 -3.71 -2.57
N ALA A 100 -13.83 -3.78 -1.24
CA ALA A 100 -14.69 -4.70 -0.50
C ALA A 100 -16.18 -4.41 -0.71
N ALA A 101 -16.53 -3.14 -0.92
CA ALA A 101 -17.88 -2.70 -1.22
C ALA A 101 -18.29 -2.88 -2.70
N ALA A 102 -17.33 -3.10 -3.60
CA ALA A 102 -17.64 -3.29 -5.02
C ALA A 102 -18.40 -4.62 -5.21
N PRO A 103 -19.42 -4.68 -6.09
CA PRO A 103 -20.04 -5.94 -6.47
C PRO A 103 -18.94 -6.91 -6.93
N ALA A 104 -19.10 -8.20 -6.63
CA ALA A 104 -18.19 -9.26 -7.06
C ALA A 104 -18.20 -9.40 -8.60
N GLN A 105 -17.68 -8.41 -9.30
CA GLN A 105 -17.32 -8.52 -10.70
C GLN A 105 -15.96 -9.21 -10.74
N PRO A 106 -15.80 -10.26 -11.57
CA PRO A 106 -14.49 -10.81 -11.86
C PRO A 106 -13.68 -9.69 -12.53
N VAL A 107 -12.78 -9.09 -11.77
CA VAL A 107 -11.83 -8.12 -12.31
C VAL A 107 -10.77 -8.93 -13.03
N THR A 108 -10.99 -9.13 -14.33
CA THR A 108 -10.15 -9.95 -15.22
C THR A 108 -8.79 -9.34 -15.52
N ARG A 109 -8.48 -8.13 -15.03
CA ARG A 109 -7.15 -7.52 -15.17
C ARG A 109 -6.73 -6.75 -13.93
N PRO A 110 -5.46 -6.88 -13.49
CA PRO A 110 -4.89 -5.91 -12.56
C PRO A 110 -5.08 -4.51 -13.12
N ALA A 111 -5.29 -3.52 -12.25
CA ALA A 111 -5.45 -2.14 -12.67
C ALA A 111 -4.30 -1.77 -13.62
N ARG A 112 -4.61 -1.53 -14.90
CA ARG A 112 -3.61 -1.26 -15.95
C ARG A 112 -2.75 -0.03 -15.64
N THR A 113 -3.15 0.75 -14.65
CA THR A 113 -2.55 1.99 -14.17
C THR A 113 -1.42 1.78 -13.15
N VAL A 114 -1.21 0.56 -12.63
CA VAL A 114 -0.09 0.27 -11.73
C VAL A 114 1.16 -0.07 -12.55
N PRO A 115 2.31 0.55 -12.28
CA PRO A 115 3.58 0.10 -12.87
C PRO A 115 3.86 -1.37 -12.53
N VAL A 116 4.42 -2.12 -13.48
CA VAL A 116 4.63 -3.58 -13.31
C VAL A 116 5.54 -3.90 -12.14
N GLU A 117 6.56 -3.08 -11.93
CA GLU A 117 7.49 -3.14 -10.81
C GLU A 117 6.78 -3.02 -9.45
N MET A 118 5.77 -2.16 -9.34
CA MET A 118 5.00 -2.00 -8.10
C MET A 118 4.07 -3.18 -7.84
N ARG A 119 3.53 -3.79 -8.90
CA ARG A 119 2.74 -5.01 -8.77
C ARG A 119 3.61 -6.18 -8.34
N HIS A 120 4.82 -6.28 -8.89
CA HIS A 120 5.71 -7.40 -8.60
C HIS A 120 6.19 -7.41 -7.14
N ALA A 121 6.78 -6.30 -6.67
CA ALA A 121 7.23 -6.16 -5.28
C ALA A 121 7.32 -4.70 -4.85
N ARG A 122 6.75 -4.38 -3.69
CA ARG A 122 6.79 -3.04 -3.08
C ARG A 122 6.71 -3.10 -1.56
N THR A 123 6.87 -1.96 -0.89
CA THR A 123 6.50 -1.80 0.52
C THR A 123 5.04 -1.33 0.64
N CYS A 124 4.26 -2.06 1.43
CA CYS A 124 3.01 -1.59 2.02
C CYS A 124 3.36 -1.13 3.43
N TYR A 125 3.51 0.18 3.62
CA TYR A 125 4.12 0.75 4.83
C TYR A 125 5.57 0.26 5.03
N ASP A 126 5.76 -0.61 6.01
CA ASP A 126 7.01 -1.17 6.48
C ASP A 126 7.15 -2.67 6.21
N HIS A 127 6.20 -3.28 5.51
CA HIS A 127 6.23 -4.69 5.14
C HIS A 127 6.13 -4.86 3.63
N MET A 128 6.48 -6.05 3.15
CA MET A 128 6.49 -6.38 1.73
C MET A 128 5.05 -6.61 1.21
N ALA A 129 4.79 -6.13 -0.01
CA ALA A 129 3.54 -6.27 -0.74
C ALA A 129 3.81 -6.50 -2.24
N GLY A 130 2.76 -6.73 -3.01
CA GLY A 130 2.82 -7.17 -4.41
C GLY A 130 2.74 -8.68 -4.57
N GLU A 131 2.80 -9.13 -5.81
CA GLU A 131 2.68 -10.52 -6.25
C GLU A 131 3.56 -11.47 -5.45
N VAL A 132 4.84 -11.13 -5.25
CA VAL A 132 5.78 -11.98 -4.51
C VAL A 132 5.38 -12.09 -3.03
N ALA A 133 4.95 -10.99 -2.41
CA ALA A 133 4.54 -11.00 -1.01
C ALA A 133 3.26 -11.81 -0.78
N VAL A 134 2.30 -11.73 -1.72
CA VAL A 134 1.07 -12.54 -1.70
C VAL A 134 1.43 -14.01 -1.83
N ARG A 135 2.28 -14.40 -2.77
CA ARG A 135 2.72 -15.79 -2.96
C ARG A 135 3.45 -16.34 -1.73
N VAL A 136 4.33 -15.54 -1.12
CA VAL A 136 5.02 -15.90 0.13
C VAL A 136 4.00 -16.09 1.26
N PHE A 137 3.03 -15.19 1.38
CA PHE A 137 2.00 -15.29 2.41
C PHE A 137 1.12 -16.53 2.24
N ASP A 138 0.65 -16.81 1.02
CA ASP A 138 -0.10 -18.04 0.71
C ASP A 138 0.69 -19.27 1.14
N ARG A 139 1.97 -19.33 0.75
CA ARG A 139 2.84 -20.46 1.07
C ARG A 139 3.07 -20.63 2.57
N LEU A 140 3.21 -19.55 3.32
CA LEU A 140 3.35 -19.59 4.79
C LEU A 140 2.09 -20.20 5.44
N VAL A 141 0.91 -19.90 4.92
CA VAL A 141 -0.34 -20.47 5.44
C VAL A 141 -0.53 -21.92 4.97
N GLU A 142 -0.37 -22.20 3.68
CA GLU A 142 -0.52 -23.54 3.10
C GLU A 142 0.50 -24.54 3.67
N GLY A 143 1.70 -24.06 4.01
CA GLY A 143 2.73 -24.85 4.68
C GLY A 143 2.52 -25.05 6.17
N GLY A 144 1.45 -24.48 6.73
CA GLY A 144 1.14 -24.55 8.15
C GLY A 144 2.13 -23.81 9.03
N TRP A 145 2.88 -22.82 8.52
CA TRP A 145 3.73 -21.96 9.36
C TRP A 145 2.90 -20.88 10.05
N LEU A 146 1.85 -20.42 9.37
CA LEU A 146 0.87 -19.48 9.88
C LEU A 146 -0.51 -20.11 9.91
N VAL A 147 -1.28 -19.80 10.95
CA VAL A 147 -2.70 -20.16 11.05
C VAL A 147 -3.54 -18.89 11.07
N ARG A 148 -4.64 -18.92 10.32
CA ARG A 148 -5.64 -17.85 10.28
C ARG A 148 -6.77 -18.20 11.23
N ASN A 149 -7.01 -17.36 12.23
CA ASN A 149 -8.12 -17.45 13.18
C ASN A 149 -8.97 -16.18 13.06
N ASP A 150 -10.05 -16.24 12.27
CA ASP A 150 -10.89 -15.08 11.94
C ASP A 150 -10.06 -13.87 11.44
N ASP A 151 -9.88 -12.85 12.29
CA ASP A 151 -9.14 -11.61 12.01
C ASP A 151 -7.69 -11.62 12.51
N ASP A 152 -7.29 -12.66 13.23
CA ASP A 152 -5.94 -12.83 13.79
C ASP A 152 -5.13 -13.89 13.06
N LEU A 153 -3.85 -13.60 12.97
CA LEU A 153 -2.86 -14.41 12.27
C LEU A 153 -1.77 -14.74 13.28
N ASP A 154 -1.55 -16.03 13.53
CA ASP A 154 -0.53 -16.47 14.48
C ASP A 154 0.40 -17.52 13.85
N VAL A 155 1.57 -17.68 14.46
CA VAL A 155 2.62 -18.61 14.06
C VAL A 155 2.40 -19.95 14.76
N THR A 156 2.41 -21.04 14.00
CA THR A 156 2.32 -22.40 14.55
C THR A 156 3.65 -22.84 15.16
N GLU A 157 3.69 -23.94 15.91
CA GLU A 157 4.95 -24.50 16.42
C GLU A 157 5.97 -24.80 15.30
N GLN A 158 5.49 -25.34 14.17
CA GLN A 158 6.32 -25.54 12.98
C GLN A 158 6.83 -24.21 12.42
N GLY A 159 5.97 -23.19 12.34
CA GLY A 159 6.33 -21.86 11.90
C GLY A 159 7.37 -21.20 12.80
N VAL A 160 7.33 -21.44 14.12
CA VAL A 160 8.33 -20.92 15.07
C VAL A 160 9.73 -21.40 14.69
N ALA A 161 9.90 -22.71 14.52
CA ALA A 161 11.21 -23.27 14.16
C ALA A 161 11.73 -22.67 12.84
N ARG A 162 10.89 -22.66 11.80
CA ARG A 162 11.28 -22.23 10.47
C ARG A 162 11.53 -20.73 10.33
N LEU A 163 10.72 -19.89 10.98
CA LEU A 163 10.94 -18.44 10.99
C LEU A 163 12.18 -18.06 11.80
N THR A 164 12.48 -18.82 12.87
CA THR A 164 13.72 -18.65 13.62
C THR A 164 14.94 -19.01 12.76
N ASP A 165 14.86 -20.06 11.93
CA ASP A 165 15.91 -20.40 10.95
C ASP A 165 16.14 -19.27 9.92
N TRP A 166 15.09 -18.52 9.57
CA TRP A 166 15.19 -17.28 8.78
C TRP A 166 15.68 -16.06 9.56
N GLY A 167 16.07 -16.27 10.81
CA GLY A 167 16.62 -15.25 11.72
C GLY A 167 15.56 -14.36 12.37
N VAL A 168 14.28 -14.70 12.31
CA VAL A 168 13.21 -13.89 12.91
C VAL A 168 13.13 -14.15 14.43
N ASP A 169 13.32 -13.12 15.25
CA ASP A 169 13.14 -13.20 16.70
C ASP A 169 11.67 -12.99 17.08
N LEU A 170 10.91 -14.08 17.14
CA LEU A 170 9.47 -14.04 17.44
C LEU A 170 9.17 -13.54 18.86
N GLY A 171 10.07 -13.77 19.83
CA GLY A 171 9.92 -13.31 21.20
C GLY A 171 9.97 -11.79 21.28
N ALA A 172 10.99 -11.19 20.64
CA ALA A 172 11.12 -9.74 20.53
C ALA A 172 9.96 -9.11 19.77
N LEU A 173 9.43 -9.77 18.74
CA LEU A 173 8.27 -9.26 17.98
C LEU A 173 6.98 -9.26 18.79
N ARG A 174 6.71 -10.31 19.57
CA ARG A 174 5.51 -10.38 20.44
C ARG A 174 5.55 -9.35 21.57
N ALA A 175 6.73 -8.94 22.02
CA ALA A 175 6.88 -7.90 23.05
C ALA A 175 6.60 -6.47 22.54
N ARG A 176 6.47 -6.25 21.22
CA ARG A 176 6.21 -4.91 20.66
C ARG A 176 4.76 -4.48 20.92
N ARG A 177 4.54 -3.17 21.10
CA ARG A 177 3.22 -2.55 21.33
C ARG A 177 2.30 -2.48 20.09
N ARG A 178 2.60 -3.21 19.01
CA ARG A 178 1.84 -3.20 17.75
C ARG A 178 1.37 -4.62 17.43
N ARG A 179 0.37 -4.76 16.54
CA ARG A 179 -0.10 -6.08 16.09
C ARG A 179 1.07 -6.94 15.61
N PHE A 180 1.14 -8.17 16.14
CA PHE A 180 2.21 -9.11 15.84
C PHE A 180 2.21 -9.52 14.36
N ALA A 181 1.08 -9.99 13.84
CA ALA A 181 0.88 -10.28 12.44
C ALA A 181 -0.57 -9.94 12.05
N CYS A 182 -0.82 -9.61 10.79
CA CYS A 182 -2.18 -9.40 10.28
C CYS A 182 -2.26 -9.66 8.78
N THR A 183 -3.46 -9.94 8.30
CA THR A 183 -3.80 -10.00 6.87
C THR A 183 -3.97 -8.58 6.34
N CYS A 184 -2.98 -8.08 5.61
CA CYS A 184 -3.11 -6.81 4.89
C CYS A 184 -3.64 -7.11 3.48
N LEU A 185 -4.62 -6.33 2.99
CA LEU A 185 -5.13 -6.53 1.63
C LEU A 185 -4.22 -5.83 0.62
N ASP A 186 -3.67 -6.59 -0.32
CA ASP A 186 -2.95 -6.04 -1.46
C ASP A 186 -3.95 -5.52 -2.48
N TRP A 187 -3.95 -4.21 -2.70
CA TRP A 187 -4.85 -3.57 -3.66
C TRP A 187 -4.51 -3.87 -5.12
N SER A 188 -3.26 -4.21 -5.45
CA SER A 188 -2.85 -4.52 -6.84
C SER A 188 -3.21 -5.94 -7.21
N GLU A 189 -3.02 -6.88 -6.27
CA GLU A 189 -3.29 -8.31 -6.46
C GLU A 189 -4.71 -8.71 -6.04
N ARG A 190 -5.41 -7.89 -5.26
CA ARG A 190 -6.74 -8.18 -4.69
C ARG A 190 -6.71 -9.40 -3.76
N ARG A 191 -5.58 -9.61 -3.07
CA ARG A 191 -5.31 -10.80 -2.25
C ARG A 191 -4.56 -10.41 -0.97
N PRO A 192 -4.70 -11.16 0.14
CA PRO A 192 -4.02 -10.85 1.37
C PRO A 192 -2.50 -11.10 1.27
N HIS A 193 -1.72 -10.27 1.96
CA HIS A 193 -0.31 -10.45 2.22
C HIS A 193 0.00 -10.23 3.72
N LEU A 194 1.21 -10.60 4.14
CA LEU A 194 1.60 -10.53 5.55
C LEU A 194 1.95 -9.11 5.99
N GLY A 195 1.16 -8.56 6.91
CA GLY A 195 1.44 -7.32 7.62
C GLY A 195 1.79 -7.52 9.09
N GLY A 196 1.87 -6.41 9.83
CA GLY A 196 2.22 -6.41 11.26
C GLY A 196 3.72 -6.44 11.53
N ALA A 197 4.09 -6.65 12.80
CA ALA A 197 5.50 -6.72 13.21
C ALA A 197 6.26 -7.85 12.50
N LEU A 198 5.60 -8.99 12.26
CA LEU A 198 6.16 -10.13 11.54
C LEU A 198 6.42 -9.82 10.07
N GLY A 199 5.47 -9.18 9.37
CA GLY A 199 5.66 -8.77 7.98
C GLY A 199 6.82 -7.78 7.81
N ALA A 200 6.96 -6.84 8.74
CA ALA A 200 8.08 -5.90 8.74
C ALA A 200 9.42 -6.59 9.01
N ALA A 201 9.46 -7.52 9.96
CA ALA A 201 10.66 -8.30 10.26
C ALA A 201 11.10 -9.20 9.10
N LEU A 202 10.15 -9.81 8.38
CA LEU A 202 10.47 -10.60 7.19
C LEU A 202 11.07 -9.74 6.08
N LEU A 203 10.52 -8.55 5.82
CA LEU A 203 11.11 -7.63 4.86
C LEU A 203 12.55 -7.28 5.26
N GLU A 204 12.79 -6.95 6.53
CA GLU A 204 14.13 -6.66 7.05
C GLU A 204 15.09 -7.85 6.84
N ARG A 205 14.63 -9.08 7.06
CA ARG A 205 15.42 -10.30 6.81
C ARG A 205 15.68 -10.55 5.34
N PHE A 206 14.68 -10.41 4.48
CA PHE A 206 14.86 -10.54 3.03
C PHE A 206 15.84 -9.51 2.49
N THR A 207 15.84 -8.29 3.03
CA THR A 207 16.82 -7.27 2.69
C THR A 207 18.21 -7.60 3.21
N SER A 208 18.33 -8.00 4.49
CA SER A 208 19.60 -8.36 5.11
C SER A 208 20.27 -9.57 4.44
N ASN A 209 19.46 -10.52 3.96
CA ASN A 209 19.94 -11.70 3.23
C ASN A 209 20.20 -11.42 1.74
N GLY A 210 19.98 -10.19 1.27
CA GLY A 210 20.20 -9.79 -0.12
C GLY A 210 19.19 -10.39 -1.11
N TRP A 211 18.02 -10.85 -0.64
CA TRP A 211 16.95 -11.36 -1.49
C TRP A 211 16.15 -10.24 -2.13
N VAL A 212 16.02 -9.13 -1.39
CA VAL A 212 15.25 -7.96 -1.77
C VAL A 212 16.10 -6.71 -1.57
N GLU A 213 16.02 -5.76 -2.49
CA GLU A 213 16.61 -4.44 -2.31
C GLU A 213 15.62 -3.33 -2.64
N HIS A 214 15.87 -2.14 -2.11
CA HIS A 214 15.09 -0.96 -2.48
C HIS A 214 15.52 -0.46 -3.86
N ALA A 215 14.53 -0.26 -4.74
CA ALA A 215 14.78 0.34 -6.05
C ALA A 215 15.00 1.87 -5.92
N SER A 216 15.37 2.50 -7.04
CA SER A 216 15.53 3.96 -7.11
C SER A 216 14.23 4.74 -6.90
N ARG A 217 13.08 4.11 -7.20
CA ARG A 217 11.77 4.67 -6.91
C ARG A 217 11.38 4.35 -5.46
N PRO A 218 10.81 5.33 -4.72
CA PRO A 218 10.29 5.07 -3.39
C PRO A 218 9.27 3.91 -3.42
N ARG A 219 9.16 3.18 -2.31
CA ARG A 219 8.32 1.97 -2.11
C ARG A 219 8.56 0.79 -3.05
N VAL A 220 9.19 0.94 -4.21
CA VAL A 220 9.43 -0.17 -5.13
C VAL A 220 10.57 -1.03 -4.58
N LEU A 221 10.35 -2.33 -4.57
CA LEU A 221 11.35 -3.32 -4.18
C LEU A 221 11.79 -4.08 -5.43
N ARG A 222 13.08 -4.39 -5.52
CA ARG A 222 13.63 -5.27 -6.54
C ARG A 222 13.98 -6.60 -5.90
N ILE A 223 13.48 -7.69 -6.49
CA ILE A 223 13.91 -9.03 -6.15
C ILE A 223 15.25 -9.29 -6.83
N THR A 224 16.25 -9.72 -6.05
CA THR A 224 17.56 -10.05 -6.60
C THR A 224 17.54 -11.41 -7.29
N PRO A 225 18.50 -11.74 -8.17
CA PRO A 225 18.59 -13.08 -8.73
C PRO A 225 18.73 -14.17 -7.67
N LEU A 226 19.36 -13.86 -6.51
CA LEU A 226 19.40 -14.75 -5.36
C LEU A 226 18.00 -14.89 -4.75
N GLY A 227 17.36 -13.77 -4.41
CA GLY A 227 16.02 -13.79 -3.83
C GLY A 227 15.00 -14.51 -4.69
N GLN A 228 15.07 -14.36 -6.02
CA GLN A 228 14.17 -15.05 -6.94
C GLN A 228 14.28 -16.57 -6.78
N ARG A 229 15.50 -17.12 -6.71
CA ARG A 229 15.71 -18.56 -6.50
C ARG A 229 15.18 -19.02 -5.15
N GLU A 230 15.42 -18.25 -4.09
CA GLU A 230 15.00 -18.61 -2.74
C GLU A 230 13.47 -18.53 -2.58
N PHE A 231 12.83 -17.50 -3.14
CA PHE A 231 11.37 -17.40 -3.16
C PHE A 231 10.72 -18.49 -4.01
N ASP A 232 11.28 -18.80 -5.18
CA ASP A 232 10.74 -19.88 -6.03
C ASP A 232 10.91 -21.24 -5.35
N ALA A 233 12.05 -21.50 -4.71
CA ALA A 233 12.28 -22.71 -3.93
C ALA A 233 11.30 -22.82 -2.76
N PHE A 234 11.05 -21.72 -2.04
CA PHE A 234 10.10 -21.70 -0.93
C PHE A 234 8.66 -21.92 -1.39
N VAL A 235 8.24 -21.23 -2.46
CA VAL A 235 6.87 -21.32 -2.99
C VAL A 235 6.59 -22.66 -3.66
N ALA A 236 7.62 -23.35 -4.19
CA ALA A 236 7.47 -24.66 -4.83
C ALA A 236 7.59 -25.87 -3.87
N ALA A 237 8.21 -25.68 -2.70
CA ALA A 237 8.26 -26.70 -1.64
C ALA A 237 6.86 -26.99 -1.08
#